data_AF-A0A2P2NUB2-F1
#
_entry.id   AF-A0A2P2NUB2-F1
#
_cell.length_a   1.000
_cell.length_b   1.000
_cell.length_c   1.000
_cell.angle_alpha   90.00
_cell.angle_beta   90.00
_cell.angle_gamma   90.00
#
_symmetry.space_group_name_H-M   'P 1'
#
loop_
_entity.id
_entity.type
_entity.pdbx_description
1 polymer ?
#
loop_
_entity_poly.entity_id
_entity_poly.type
_entity_poly.pdbx_seq_one_letter_code
_entity_poly.pdbx_strand_id
1 'polypeptide(L)' 'MWNIRSENWARQYLGQQFYLRVYSPANSWRDEYPIPSNALLCGRAVGHRSL' A
#
# COMPACT_ATOMS: atom_id res chain seq x y z
N MET A 1 -2.10 3.74 3.23
CA MET A 1 -1.11 3.97 2.14
C MET A 1 -1.81 4.55 0.91
N TRP A 2 -1.23 5.56 0.25
CA TRP A 2 -1.81 6.25 -0.90
C TRP A 2 -0.87 6.21 -2.10
N ASN A 3 -1.39 5.93 -3.28
CA ASN A 3 -0.61 5.92 -4.51
C ASN A 3 -0.94 7.17 -5.33
N ILE A 4 0.04 8.05 -5.53
CA ILE A 4 -0.12 9.30 -6.26
C ILE A 4 0.57 9.15 -7.61
N ARG A 5 -0.21 9.30 -8.69
CA ARG A 5 0.25 9.19 -10.08
C ARG A 5 -0.32 10.32 -10.93
N SER A 6 0.42 10.70 -11.97
CA SER A 6 -0.10 11.59 -13.01
C SER A 6 -1.09 10.84 -13.91
N GLU A 7 -2.16 11.49 -14.36
CA GLU A 7 -3.09 10.93 -15.34
C GLU A 7 -2.44 10.74 -16.73
N ASN A 8 -1.35 11.45 -17.01
CA ASN A 8 -0.59 11.29 -18.24
C ASN A 8 0.15 9.94 -18.25
N TRP A 9 -0.24 9.06 -19.18
CA TRP A 9 0.32 7.71 -19.33
C TRP A 9 1.82 7.68 -19.59
N ALA A 10 2.37 8.63 -20.36
CA ALA A 10 3.81 8.66 -20.62
C ALA A 10 4.62 8.84 -19.32
N ARG A 11 4.10 9.62 -18.37
CA ARG A 11 4.74 9.83 -17.06
C ARG A 11 4.61 8.60 -16.16
N GLN A 12 3.50 7.86 -16.25
CA GLN A 12 3.34 6.59 -15.54
C GLN A 12 4.32 5.54 -16.07
N TYR A 13 4.48 5.43 -17.39
CA TYR A 13 5.38 4.46 -18.03
C TYR A 13 6.84 4.71 -17.67
N LEU A 14 7.22 5.99 -17.54
CA LEU A 14 8.55 6.40 -17.07
C LEU A 14 8.71 6.27 -15.55
N GLY A 15 7.68 5.87 -14.81
CA GLY A 15 7.76 5.62 -13.37
C GLY A 15 7.62 6.87 -12.49
N GLN A 16 7.10 7.99 -13.00
CA GLN A 16 6.81 9.16 -12.17
C GLN A 16 5.56 8.93 -11.30
N GLN A 17 5.76 8.24 -10.19
CA GLN A 17 4.75 7.96 -9.18
C GLN A 17 5.42 7.82 -7.81
N PHE A 18 4.70 8.15 -6.74
CA PHE A 18 5.19 7.95 -5.38
C PHE A 18 4.07 7.48 -4.46
N TYR A 19 4.47 6.87 -3.34
CA TYR A 19 3.53 6.45 -2.31
C TYR A 19 3.63 7.36 -1.10
N LEU A 20 2.48 7.74 -0.57
CA LEU A 20 2.37 8.52 0.67
C LEU A 20 1.77 7.64 1.77
N ARG A 21 2.38 7.69 2.96
CA ARG A 21 1.80 7.13 4.18
C ARG A 21 1.58 8.26 5.19
N VAL A 22 0.34 8.38 5.65
CA VAL A 22 -0.01 9.28 6.75
C VAL A 22 -0.02 8.43 8.01
N TYR A 23 0.78 8.82 9.01
CA TYR A 23 0.87 8.10 10.28
C TYR A 23 -0.17 8.65 11.25
N SER A 24 -0.95 7.75 11.85
CA SER A 24 -1.78 8.07 13.00
C SER A 24 -1.03 7.70 14.29
N PRO A 25 -1.06 8.56 15.33
CA PRO A 25 -0.46 8.23 16.63
C PRO A 25 -1.21 7.10 17.35
N ALA A 26 -2.48 6.86 17.00
CA ALA A 26 -3.25 5.73 17.50
C ALA A 26 -3.29 4.63 16.42
N ASN A 27 -2.81 3.43 16.74
CA ASN A 27 -3.03 2.24 15.91
C ASN A 27 -4.49 1.76 16.06
N SER A 28 -5.43 2.61 15.63
CA SER A 28 -6.86 2.34 15.67
C SER A 28 -7.30 1.68 14.37
N TRP A 29 -8.18 0.68 14.45
CA TRP A 29 -8.81 0.04 13.28
C TRP A 29 -9.63 1.01 12.42
N ARG A 30 -9.90 2.22 12.92
CA ARG A 30 -10.56 3.30 12.17
C ARG A 30 -9.61 3.98 11.17
N ASP A 31 -8.31 3.95 11.45
CA ASP A 31 -7.30 4.69 10.68
C ASP A 31 -6.68 3.81 9.60
N GLU A 32 -6.13 2.65 9.99
CA GLU A 32 -5.60 1.64 9.06
C GLU A 32 -6.17 0.26 9.40
N TYR A 33 -6.86 -0.33 8.43
CA TYR A 33 -7.35 -1.69 8.55
C TYR A 33 -6.18 -2.69 8.41
N PRO A 34 -6.14 -3.78 9.21
CA PRO A 34 -5.14 -4.82 9.04
C PRO A 34 -5.20 -5.44 7.64
N ILE A 35 -4.09 -6.00 7.19
CA ILE A 35 -4.04 -6.66 5.88
C ILE A 35 -5.04 -7.82 5.89
N PRO A 36 -5.98 -7.89 4.92
CA PRO A 36 -6.98 -8.94 4.92
C PRO A 36 -6.34 -10.29 4.61
N SER A 37 -6.90 -11.37 5.17
CA SER A 37 -6.35 -12.73 5.07
C SER A 37 -6.33 -13.31 3.65
N ASN A 38 -7.11 -12.73 2.73
CA ASN A 38 -7.19 -13.09 1.31
C ASN A 38 -6.32 -12.20 0.41
N ALA A 39 -5.46 -11.34 0.98
CA ALA A 39 -4.53 -10.55 0.19
C ALA A 39 -3.56 -11.46 -0.60
N LEU A 40 -3.32 -11.11 -1.87
CA LEU A 40 -2.31 -11.80 -2.69
C LEU A 40 -0.92 -11.54 -2.11
N LEU A 41 -0.18 -12.61 -1.81
CA LEU A 41 1.16 -12.52 -1.25
C LEU A 41 2.21 -12.52 -2.36
N CYS A 42 3.07 -11.52 -2.35
CA CYS A 42 4.16 -11.40 -3.31
C CYS A 42 5.36 -12.24 -2.84
N GLY A 43 5.72 -13.33 -3.53
CA GLY A 43 6.98 -14.06 -3.33
C GLY A 43 7.44 -14.21 -1.87
N ARG A 44 8.37 -13.34 -1.42
CA ARG A 44 8.91 -13.31 -0.05
C ARG A 44 7.89 -13.06 1.07
N ALA A 45 6.72 -12.52 0.74
CA ALA A 45 5.63 -12.33 1.71
C ALA A 45 4.87 -13.65 2.01
N VAL A 46 5.07 -14.70 1.20
CA VAL A 46 4.47 -16.01 1.44
C VAL A 46 5.06 -16.60 2.73
N GLY A 47 4.21 -16.81 3.74
CA GLY A 47 4.60 -17.31 5.06
C GLY A 47 4.63 -16.25 6.18
N HIS A 48 4.68 -14.96 5.83
CA HIS A 48 4.52 -13.87 6.80
C HIS A 48 3.04 -13.55 7.00
N ARG A 49 2.38 -14.32 7.87
CA ARG A 49 0.99 -14.08 8.24
C ARG A 49 0.96 -13.03 9.37
N SER A 50 0.48 -11.83 9.05
CA SER A 50 0.10 -10.86 10.08
C SER A 50 -1.15 -11.39 10.78
N LEU A 51 -0.95 -12.07 11.92
CA LEU A 51 -2.00 -12.50 12.85
C LEU A 51 -2.56 -11.29 13.62
#